data_AF-A0A416SZR4-F1
#
_entry.id   AF-A0A416SZR4-F1
#
_cell.length_a   1.000
_cell.length_b   1.000
_cell.length_c   1.000
_cell.angle_alpha   90.00
_cell.angle_beta   90.00
_cell.angle_gamma   90.00
#
_symmetry.space_group_name_H-M   'P 1'
#
loop_
_entity.id
_entity.type
_entity.pdbx_description
1 polymer ?
#
loop_
_entity_poly.entity_id
_entity_poly.type
_entity_poly.pdbx_seq_one_letter_code
_entity_poly.pdbx_strand_id
1 'polypeptide(L)'
;MKKKFLSFATLMLGIALTFSACSDDDNNGPDTETPADLDYSAENAGAWGNYMYNVASLLKNDAANLYKYWNEDYKGTGPYAEAFKKHNIGGETSIKTALNGIEQIFDKCAEIANEVGSAKIGDPLDKYNSGDKEGALYAVESWYSWHSRDDYTNNIWSIRNSYYGTVSSNDTNDQNDIQTSSIYKLVEAMDADMNKQLDDAIHAAADAIQNIPQPFRNNINSDEALAAQEACLSLENTLKEVKAAVRAAYENTPNDSKLEAILVQYTDYVVLPTYKSLMEKNAALFEAVKQFRNSPSDSNFEAASEAWLVAREPWEKSEGFLFGPVDTENLDPNMDSWPLDQNMIVSVLQSGNFDQIEWDEDDDSADVEAAQNVRGYHTLEYLLFKDGKPRKVNN
;
A
#
# COMPACT_ATOMS: atom_id res chain seq x y z
N MET A 1 6.64 -29.66 -15.00
CA MET A 1 6.59 -28.47 -15.87
C MET A 1 7.21 -27.34 -15.08
N LYS A 2 8.20 -26.65 -15.66
CA LYS A 2 8.98 -25.62 -14.95
C LYS A 2 8.11 -24.37 -14.80
N LYS A 3 7.64 -24.10 -13.58
CA LYS A 3 7.03 -22.81 -13.24
C LYS A 3 8.15 -21.76 -13.31
N LYS A 4 8.05 -20.83 -14.25
CA LYS A 4 8.85 -19.60 -14.22
C LYS A 4 8.09 -18.66 -13.29
N PHE A 5 8.47 -18.61 -12.02
CA PHE A 5 8.10 -17.50 -11.17
C PHE A 5 9.12 -16.40 -11.49
N LEU A 6 8.66 -15.30 -12.08
CA LEU A 6 9.41 -14.06 -12.01
C LEU A 6 9.18 -13.55 -10.59
N SER A 7 10.23 -13.48 -9.77
CA SER A 7 10.24 -12.54 -8.65
C SER A 7 10.19 -11.14 -9.26
N PHE A 8 8.99 -10.57 -9.30
CA PHE A 8 8.85 -9.15 -9.48
C PHE A 8 9.27 -8.53 -8.14
N ALA A 9 10.46 -7.94 -8.09
CA ALA A 9 10.60 -6.74 -7.28
C ALA A 9 9.43 -5.84 -7.69
N THR A 10 8.72 -5.26 -6.73
CA THR A 10 7.67 -4.25 -6.97
C THR A 10 8.30 -3.16 -7.84
N LEU A 11 8.21 -3.36 -9.14
CA LEU A 11 8.79 -2.51 -10.14
C LEU A 11 7.58 -1.72 -10.57
N MET A 12 7.34 -0.61 -9.90
CA MET A 12 6.62 0.51 -10.50
C MET A 12 7.40 0.89 -11.75
N LEU A 13 7.10 0.20 -12.84
CA LEU A 13 7.63 0.47 -14.17
C LEU A 13 6.91 1.74 -14.60
N GLY A 14 7.53 2.89 -14.30
CA GLY A 14 7.18 4.17 -14.89
C GLY A 14 7.42 4.10 -16.40
N ILE A 15 6.50 3.49 -17.15
CA ILE A 15 6.50 3.55 -18.60
C ILE A 15 5.90 4.90 -18.97
N ALA A 16 6.77 5.86 -19.27
CA ALA A 16 6.38 7.05 -20.01
C ALA A 16 5.96 6.64 -21.45
N LEU A 17 4.71 6.23 -21.62
CA LEU A 17 4.10 6.12 -22.95
C LEU A 17 3.69 7.51 -23.42
N THR A 18 4.59 8.18 -24.14
CA THR A 18 4.19 9.31 -24.98
C THR A 18 3.38 8.75 -26.16
N PHE A 19 2.07 8.65 -26.02
CA PHE A 19 1.21 8.52 -27.18
C PHE A 19 1.09 9.89 -27.85
N SER A 20 1.86 10.09 -28.92
CA SER A 20 1.53 11.09 -29.93
C SER A 20 0.30 10.58 -30.68
N ALA A 21 -0.88 10.87 -30.16
CA ALA A 21 -2.13 10.65 -30.87
C ALA A 21 -2.28 11.72 -31.97
N CYS A 22 -1.76 11.42 -33.15
CA CYS A 22 -2.24 12.07 -34.37
C CYS A 22 -3.54 11.37 -34.77
N SER A 23 -4.68 11.95 -34.42
CA SER A 23 -5.89 11.81 -35.24
C SER A 23 -6.51 13.19 -35.40
N ASP A 24 -6.28 13.78 -36.58
CA ASP A 24 -7.17 14.80 -37.11
C ASP A 24 -8.55 14.13 -37.26
N ASP A 25 -9.50 14.50 -36.42
CA ASP A 25 -10.92 14.51 -36.78
C ASP A 25 -11.67 15.47 -35.84
N ASP A 26 -12.02 16.62 -36.40
CA ASP A 26 -12.92 17.61 -35.81
C ASP A 26 -14.29 17.00 -35.54
N ASN A 27 -14.62 16.73 -34.26
CA ASN A 27 -16.01 16.55 -33.87
C ASN A 27 -16.25 17.01 -32.41
N ASN A 28 -16.46 18.32 -32.25
CA ASN A 28 -17.04 18.92 -31.04
C ASN A 28 -18.50 18.42 -30.86
N GLY A 29 -18.67 17.30 -30.15
CA GLY A 29 -19.90 16.94 -29.45
C GLY A 29 -19.98 17.59 -28.06
N PRO A 30 -21.15 17.62 -27.40
CA PRO A 30 -21.33 18.33 -26.13
C PRO A 30 -20.55 17.62 -25.02
N ASP A 31 -19.66 18.37 -24.36
CA ASP A 31 -18.92 18.04 -23.13
C ASP A 31 -18.55 16.55 -22.95
N THR A 32 -17.46 16.10 -23.58
CA THR A 32 -16.82 14.85 -23.18
C THR A 32 -16.12 15.07 -21.84
N GLU A 33 -16.77 14.69 -20.74
CA GLU A 33 -16.11 14.62 -19.42
C GLU A 33 -14.82 13.80 -19.55
N THR A 34 -13.71 14.33 -19.04
CA THR A 34 -12.46 13.54 -18.98
C THR A 34 -12.65 12.41 -17.97
N PRO A 35 -11.90 11.29 -18.07
CA PRO A 35 -11.95 10.25 -17.06
C PRO A 35 -11.73 10.78 -15.64
N ALA A 36 -10.89 11.79 -15.45
CA ALA A 36 -10.68 12.41 -14.14
C ALA A 36 -11.91 13.21 -13.64
N ASP A 37 -12.74 13.70 -14.57
CA ASP A 37 -13.89 14.56 -14.27
C ASP A 37 -15.23 13.82 -14.23
N LEU A 38 -15.28 12.53 -14.57
CA LEU A 38 -16.53 11.76 -14.64
C LEU A 38 -17.33 11.88 -13.34
N ASP A 39 -18.61 12.22 -13.45
CA ASP A 39 -19.50 12.36 -12.30
C ASP A 39 -20.58 11.28 -12.19
N TYR A 40 -20.98 11.01 -10.95
CA TYR A 40 -22.13 10.16 -10.66
C TYR A 40 -23.40 10.85 -11.17
N SER A 41 -24.23 10.11 -11.90
CA SER A 41 -25.48 10.62 -12.48
C SER A 41 -26.58 9.55 -12.44
N ALA A 42 -27.82 9.97 -12.67
CA ALA A 42 -28.93 9.02 -12.80
C ALA A 42 -28.72 8.01 -13.96
N GLU A 43 -27.96 8.38 -14.99
CA GLU A 43 -27.70 7.55 -16.16
C GLU A 43 -26.68 6.44 -15.87
N ASN A 44 -25.64 6.74 -15.08
CA ASN A 44 -24.58 5.77 -14.75
C ASN A 44 -24.74 5.13 -13.35
N ALA A 45 -25.72 5.56 -12.54
CA ALA A 45 -25.93 5.12 -11.16
C ALA A 45 -25.89 3.59 -10.95
N GLY A 46 -26.55 2.84 -11.83
CA GLY A 46 -26.60 1.38 -11.74
C GLY A 46 -25.23 0.72 -11.98
N ALA A 47 -24.51 1.17 -13.02
CA ALA A 47 -23.17 0.68 -13.33
C ALA A 47 -22.17 1.07 -12.24
N TRP A 48 -22.24 2.32 -11.75
CA TRP A 48 -21.39 2.84 -10.69
C TRP A 48 -21.52 2.03 -9.39
N GLY A 49 -22.75 1.82 -8.92
CA GLY A 49 -23.01 1.03 -7.72
C GLY A 49 -22.60 -0.44 -7.86
N ASN A 50 -22.72 -1.02 -9.06
CA ASN A 50 -22.25 -2.38 -9.33
C ASN A 50 -20.72 -2.46 -9.33
N TYR A 51 -20.04 -1.47 -9.93
CA TYR A 51 -18.58 -1.45 -9.98
C TYR A 51 -17.98 -1.34 -8.57
N MET A 52 -18.46 -0.38 -7.78
CA MET A 52 -18.07 -0.25 -6.38
C MET A 52 -18.25 -1.57 -5.63
N TYR A 53 -19.41 -2.22 -5.80
CA TYR A 53 -19.71 -3.50 -5.15
C TYR A 53 -18.73 -4.61 -5.53
N ASN A 54 -18.40 -4.74 -6.81
CA ASN A 54 -17.48 -5.78 -7.26
C ASN A 54 -16.05 -5.52 -6.76
N VAL A 55 -15.56 -4.27 -6.87
CA VAL A 55 -14.22 -3.90 -6.36
C VAL A 55 -14.13 -4.09 -4.84
N ALA A 56 -15.14 -3.66 -4.08
CA ALA A 56 -15.18 -3.86 -2.62
C ALA A 56 -15.30 -5.35 -2.23
N SER A 57 -15.98 -6.16 -3.03
CA SER A 57 -16.05 -7.61 -2.84
C SER A 57 -14.70 -8.27 -3.05
N LEU A 58 -13.95 -7.84 -4.07
CA LEU A 58 -12.60 -8.29 -4.36
C LEU A 58 -11.64 -7.95 -3.22
N LEU A 59 -11.60 -6.68 -2.79
CA LEU A 59 -10.81 -6.23 -1.64
C LEU A 59 -11.09 -7.04 -0.36
N LYS A 60 -12.37 -7.29 -0.07
CA LYS A 60 -12.78 -8.14 1.06
C LYS A 60 -12.23 -9.55 0.93
N ASN A 61 -12.34 -10.16 -0.25
CA ASN A 61 -11.88 -11.54 -0.48
C ASN A 61 -10.36 -11.64 -0.39
N ASP A 62 -9.64 -10.69 -1.00
CA ASP A 62 -8.18 -10.64 -0.99
C ASP A 62 -7.65 -10.44 0.44
N ALA A 63 -8.22 -9.51 1.21
CA ALA A 63 -7.87 -9.30 2.62
C ALA A 63 -8.16 -10.53 3.49
N ALA A 64 -9.29 -11.21 3.28
CA ALA A 64 -9.64 -12.43 4.00
C ALA A 64 -8.69 -13.58 3.67
N ASN A 65 -8.31 -13.72 2.40
CA ASN A 65 -7.33 -14.72 1.97
C ASN A 65 -5.95 -14.42 2.55
N LEU A 66 -5.50 -13.17 2.54
CA LEU A 66 -4.22 -12.75 3.11
C LEU A 66 -4.13 -13.12 4.59
N TYR A 67 -5.14 -12.74 5.39
CA TYR A 67 -5.19 -13.10 6.80
C TYR A 67 -5.22 -14.62 7.01
N LYS A 68 -6.04 -15.34 6.23
CA LYS A 68 -6.11 -16.80 6.28
C LYS A 68 -4.77 -17.47 5.98
N TYR A 69 -4.02 -16.99 4.98
CA TYR A 69 -2.70 -17.54 4.63
C TYR A 69 -1.70 -17.37 5.77
N TRP A 70 -1.71 -16.22 6.44
CA TRP A 70 -0.87 -15.98 7.60
C TRP A 70 -1.30 -16.79 8.83
N ASN A 71 -2.61 -16.87 9.11
CA ASN A 71 -3.15 -17.35 10.38
C ASN A 71 -3.55 -18.83 10.39
N GLU A 72 -4.02 -19.38 9.27
CA GLU A 72 -4.66 -20.70 9.22
C GLU A 72 -3.89 -21.70 8.37
N ASP A 73 -3.76 -21.45 7.08
CA ASP A 73 -3.10 -22.37 6.14
C ASP A 73 -2.63 -21.64 4.90
N TYR A 74 -1.37 -21.86 4.54
CA TYR A 74 -0.79 -21.45 3.28
C TYR A 74 -0.48 -22.70 2.43
N LYS A 75 -1.29 -22.92 1.41
CA LYS A 75 -1.10 -23.99 0.39
C LYS A 75 -0.95 -25.40 0.99
N GLY A 76 -1.67 -25.72 2.06
CA GLY A 76 -1.64 -27.03 2.71
C GLY A 76 -0.39 -27.29 3.54
N THR A 77 0.41 -26.25 3.84
CA THR A 77 1.65 -26.35 4.63
C THR A 77 1.49 -25.84 6.06
N GLY A 78 0.28 -25.43 6.46
CA GLY A 78 0.01 -24.76 7.73
C GLY A 78 0.18 -23.24 7.63
N PRO A 79 -0.03 -22.50 8.74
CA PRO A 79 0.00 -21.04 8.75
C PRO A 79 1.37 -20.49 8.35
N TYR A 80 1.41 -19.47 7.48
CA TYR A 80 2.66 -18.80 7.13
C TYR A 80 3.34 -18.16 8.36
N ALA A 81 2.55 -17.66 9.32
CA ALA A 81 3.06 -17.15 10.60
C ALA A 81 3.92 -18.18 11.36
N GLU A 82 3.50 -19.45 11.39
CA GLU A 82 4.25 -20.52 12.06
C GLU A 82 5.52 -20.90 11.29
N ALA A 83 5.48 -20.85 9.95
CA ALA A 83 6.65 -21.07 9.12
C ALA A 83 7.69 -19.95 9.28
N PHE A 84 7.24 -18.69 9.35
CA PHE A 84 8.09 -17.52 9.56
C PHE A 84 8.75 -17.54 10.95
N LYS A 85 7.98 -17.75 12.02
CA LYS A 85 8.49 -17.85 13.40
C LYS A 85 9.54 -18.97 13.56
N LYS A 86 9.37 -20.07 12.84
CA LYS A 86 10.30 -21.22 12.83
C LYS A 86 11.35 -21.14 11.73
N HIS A 87 11.47 -20.00 11.04
CA HIS A 87 12.42 -19.76 9.95
C HIS A 87 12.50 -20.97 9.01
N ASN A 88 11.33 -21.41 8.53
CA ASN A 88 11.14 -22.58 7.67
C ASN A 88 10.43 -22.20 6.36
N ILE A 89 10.91 -21.15 5.71
CA ILE A 89 10.40 -20.70 4.41
C ILE A 89 11.44 -21.06 3.33
N GLY A 90 11.01 -21.68 2.24
CA GLY A 90 11.83 -22.01 1.07
C GLY A 90 11.48 -21.13 -0.13
N GLY A 91 12.22 -21.26 -1.22
CA GLY A 91 12.03 -20.42 -2.42
C GLY A 91 13.10 -19.36 -2.55
N GLU A 92 12.86 -18.35 -3.40
CA GLU A 92 13.82 -17.27 -3.69
C GLU A 92 14.05 -16.35 -2.49
N THR A 93 13.03 -16.14 -1.64
CA THR A 93 13.08 -15.42 -0.36
C THR A 93 13.23 -16.38 0.83
N SER A 94 14.16 -17.34 0.75
CA SER A 94 14.29 -18.38 1.77
C SER A 94 14.67 -17.83 3.15
N ILE A 95 13.85 -18.09 4.16
CA ILE A 95 14.16 -17.78 5.56
C ILE A 95 14.50 -19.10 6.25
N LYS A 96 15.79 -19.28 6.55
CA LYS A 96 16.35 -20.51 7.15
C LYS A 96 16.94 -20.33 8.54
N THR A 97 17.14 -19.08 8.93
CA THR A 97 17.62 -18.70 10.26
C THR A 97 16.81 -17.55 10.80
N ALA A 98 16.85 -17.34 12.12
CA ALA A 98 16.20 -16.19 12.73
C ALA A 98 16.79 -14.87 12.21
N LEU A 99 18.10 -14.82 11.99
CA LEU A 99 18.78 -13.68 11.37
C LEU A 99 18.21 -13.36 9.98
N ASN A 100 17.97 -14.37 9.12
CA ASN A 100 17.35 -14.11 7.81
C ASN A 100 15.94 -13.51 7.93
N GLY A 101 15.18 -13.89 8.96
CA GLY A 101 13.88 -13.29 9.23
C GLY A 101 13.99 -11.82 9.61
N ILE A 102 14.98 -11.47 10.46
CA ILE A 102 15.26 -10.08 10.83
C ILE A 102 15.74 -9.26 9.63
N GLU A 103 16.61 -9.82 8.79
CA GLU A 103 17.07 -9.19 7.56
C GLU A 103 15.91 -8.92 6.59
N GLN A 104 14.98 -9.87 6.43
CA GLN A 104 13.79 -9.70 5.61
C GLN A 104 12.90 -8.54 6.10
N ILE A 105 12.76 -8.36 7.42
CA ILE A 105 12.01 -7.24 8.00
C ILE A 105 12.70 -5.92 7.66
N PHE A 106 14.02 -5.82 7.85
CA PHE A 106 14.77 -4.62 7.48
C PHE A 106 14.72 -4.32 5.98
N ASP A 107 14.83 -5.34 5.14
CA ASP A 107 14.73 -5.19 3.68
C ASP A 107 13.40 -4.56 3.29
N LYS A 108 12.29 -5.07 3.84
CA LYS A 108 10.94 -4.58 3.51
C LYS A 108 10.65 -3.21 4.09
N CYS A 109 11.16 -2.92 5.29
CA CYS A 109 11.11 -1.56 5.85
C CYS A 109 11.91 -0.56 5.02
N ALA A 110 13.08 -0.96 4.50
CA ALA A 110 13.88 -0.10 3.63
C ALA A 110 13.22 0.09 2.26
N GLU A 111 12.66 -0.97 1.68
CA GLU A 111 11.91 -0.91 0.41
C GLU A 111 10.78 0.13 0.48
N ILE A 112 9.93 0.10 1.53
CA ILE A 112 8.84 1.07 1.64
C ILE A 112 9.34 2.50 1.94
N ALA A 113 10.41 2.68 2.73
CA ALA A 113 11.02 3.99 2.94
C ALA A 113 11.54 4.58 1.61
N ASN A 114 12.17 3.74 0.78
CA ASN A 114 12.59 4.14 -0.56
C ASN A 114 11.39 4.47 -1.44
N GLU A 115 10.39 3.59 -1.51
CA GLU A 115 9.21 3.79 -2.35
C GLU A 115 8.48 5.10 -2.03
N VAL A 116 8.26 5.40 -0.75
CA VAL A 116 7.68 6.68 -0.34
C VAL A 116 8.52 7.86 -0.82
N GLY A 117 9.84 7.82 -0.59
CA GLY A 117 10.74 8.93 -0.94
C GLY A 117 10.97 9.10 -2.44
N SER A 118 11.31 8.02 -3.14
CA SER A 118 11.71 8.05 -4.55
C SER A 118 10.54 8.02 -5.52
N ALA A 119 9.47 7.28 -5.21
CA ALA A 119 8.33 7.09 -6.12
C ALA A 119 7.12 7.93 -5.69
N LYS A 120 6.52 7.64 -4.52
CA LYS A 120 5.24 8.26 -4.11
C LYS A 120 5.33 9.79 -3.94
N ILE A 121 6.48 10.30 -3.48
CA ILE A 121 6.79 11.74 -3.42
C ILE A 121 7.68 12.18 -4.59
N GLY A 122 8.71 11.40 -4.89
CA GLY A 122 9.75 11.76 -5.86
C GLY A 122 9.27 11.84 -7.31
N ASP A 123 8.48 10.88 -7.79
CA ASP A 123 8.02 10.88 -9.18
C ASP A 123 7.12 12.09 -9.51
N PRO A 124 6.12 12.46 -8.66
CA PRO A 124 5.39 13.72 -8.84
C PRO A 124 6.29 14.96 -8.84
N LEU A 125 7.28 15.02 -7.94
CA LEU A 125 8.22 16.14 -7.83
C LEU A 125 9.08 16.27 -9.09
N ASP A 126 9.63 15.17 -9.61
CA ASP A 126 10.44 15.15 -10.82
C ASP A 126 9.63 15.51 -12.06
N LYS A 127 8.40 15.00 -12.18
CA LYS A 127 7.46 15.40 -13.24
C LYS A 127 7.17 16.89 -13.18
N TYR A 128 6.88 17.43 -12.00
CA TYR A 128 6.58 18.85 -11.84
C TYR A 128 7.77 19.73 -12.23
N ASN A 129 8.97 19.37 -11.77
CA ASN A 129 10.21 20.10 -12.01
C ASN A 129 10.69 20.01 -13.47
N SER A 130 10.37 18.91 -14.17
CA SER A 130 10.64 18.75 -15.61
C SER A 130 9.64 19.48 -16.51
N GLY A 131 8.55 20.02 -15.95
CA GLY A 131 7.53 20.80 -16.65
C GLY A 131 6.25 20.03 -16.99
N ASP A 132 6.20 18.72 -16.73
CA ASP A 132 4.99 17.89 -16.82
C ASP A 132 4.10 18.09 -15.58
N LYS A 133 3.54 19.31 -15.46
CA LYS A 133 2.75 19.69 -14.28
C LYS A 133 1.45 18.89 -14.16
N GLU A 134 0.81 18.60 -15.28
CA GLU A 134 -0.43 17.84 -15.30
C GLU A 134 -0.17 16.36 -14.95
N GLY A 135 0.86 15.75 -15.56
CA GLY A 135 1.28 14.40 -15.19
C GLY A 135 1.72 14.29 -13.75
N ALA A 136 2.37 15.31 -13.18
CA ALA A 136 2.71 15.36 -11.76
C ALA A 136 1.46 15.31 -10.86
N LEU A 137 0.43 16.09 -11.19
CA LEU A 137 -0.82 16.13 -10.42
C LEU A 137 -1.55 14.78 -10.42
N TYR A 138 -1.49 14.03 -11.52
CA TYR A 138 -2.14 12.72 -11.65
C TYR A 138 -1.26 11.55 -11.20
N ALA A 139 0.04 11.76 -10.98
CA ALA A 139 0.95 10.74 -10.46
C ALA A 139 0.87 10.59 -8.93
N VAL A 140 0.29 11.55 -8.21
CA VAL A 140 0.19 11.51 -6.74
C VAL A 140 -0.79 10.42 -6.31
N GLU A 141 -0.31 9.34 -5.70
CA GLU A 141 -1.15 8.29 -5.11
C GLU A 141 -2.09 8.83 -4.03
N SER A 142 -3.29 8.26 -3.90
CA SER A 142 -4.30 8.68 -2.91
C SER A 142 -4.79 10.14 -3.04
N TRP A 143 -4.70 10.74 -4.24
CA TRP A 143 -5.09 12.13 -4.43
C TRP A 143 -6.60 12.36 -4.56
N TYR A 144 -7.40 11.36 -4.96
CA TYR A 144 -8.84 11.57 -5.13
C TYR A 144 -9.50 11.96 -3.81
N SER A 145 -9.04 11.36 -2.72
CA SER A 145 -9.45 11.61 -1.34
C SER A 145 -8.60 12.65 -0.60
N TRP A 146 -7.58 13.23 -1.26
CA TRP A 146 -6.55 14.08 -0.62
C TRP A 146 -5.85 13.39 0.56
N HIS A 147 -5.68 12.07 0.50
CA HIS A 147 -5.17 11.24 1.61
C HIS A 147 -3.67 10.95 1.53
N SER A 148 -2.99 11.31 0.44
CA SER A 148 -1.56 10.98 0.19
C SER A 148 -0.61 11.21 1.37
N ARG A 149 -0.75 12.33 2.10
CA ARG A 149 0.11 12.62 3.25
C ARG A 149 -0.08 11.60 4.37
N ASP A 150 -1.32 11.26 4.67
CA ASP A 150 -1.65 10.35 5.76
C ASP A 150 -1.33 8.91 5.38
N ASP A 151 -1.57 8.54 4.12
CA ASP A 151 -1.13 7.29 3.49
C ASP A 151 0.38 7.06 3.66
N TYR A 152 1.20 7.98 3.15
CA TYR A 152 2.65 7.84 3.17
C TYR A 152 3.19 7.87 4.61
N THR A 153 2.54 8.60 5.50
CA THR A 153 2.88 8.61 6.93
C THR A 153 2.56 7.25 7.58
N ASN A 154 1.44 6.62 7.23
CA ASN A 154 1.08 5.29 7.69
C ASN A 154 2.06 4.22 7.18
N ASN A 155 2.62 4.39 5.98
CA ASN A 155 3.72 3.55 5.49
C ASN A 155 4.95 3.64 6.41
N ILE A 156 5.33 4.85 6.86
CA ILE A 156 6.43 5.03 7.84
C ILE A 156 6.05 4.44 9.21
N TRP A 157 4.79 4.53 9.63
CA TRP A 157 4.32 3.84 10.83
C TRP A 157 4.32 2.31 10.72
N SER A 158 4.25 1.75 9.52
CA SER A 158 4.52 0.32 9.32
C SER A 158 5.94 -0.06 9.74
N ILE A 159 6.93 0.78 9.39
CA ILE A 159 8.33 0.61 9.80
C ILE A 159 8.44 0.71 11.33
N ARG A 160 7.82 1.73 11.93
CA ARG A 160 7.84 1.93 13.39
C ARG A 160 7.27 0.73 14.14
N ASN A 161 6.09 0.25 13.71
CA ASN A 161 5.44 -0.92 14.31
C ASN A 161 6.32 -2.17 14.21
N SER A 162 6.97 -2.36 13.05
CA SER A 162 7.92 -3.46 12.81
C SER A 162 9.15 -3.36 13.72
N TYR A 163 9.68 -2.15 13.91
CA TYR A 163 10.85 -1.89 14.74
C TYR A 163 10.56 -2.07 16.24
N TYR A 164 9.39 -1.62 16.69
CA TYR A 164 8.95 -1.67 18.09
C TYR A 164 8.32 -3.01 18.50
N GLY A 165 7.88 -3.80 17.52
CA GLY A 165 7.29 -5.12 17.74
C GLY A 165 5.84 -5.11 18.23
N THR A 166 5.09 -4.04 17.96
CA THR A 166 3.64 -3.99 18.20
C THR A 166 2.98 -3.02 17.23
N VAL A 167 1.70 -3.24 16.92
CA VAL A 167 0.86 -2.18 16.35
C VAL A 167 0.60 -1.13 17.43
N SER A 168 0.80 0.14 17.08
CA SER A 168 0.46 1.24 17.98
C SER A 168 -1.01 1.30 18.34
N SER A 169 -1.28 1.72 19.58
CA SER A 169 -2.61 2.21 19.95
C SER A 169 -2.82 3.70 19.66
N ASN A 170 -1.72 4.45 19.46
CA ASN A 170 -1.71 5.88 19.16
C ASN A 170 -0.32 6.27 18.62
N ASP A 171 -0.27 6.70 17.37
CA ASP A 171 0.97 7.05 16.65
C ASP A 171 1.70 8.31 17.17
N THR A 172 1.27 8.85 18.32
CA THR A 172 1.89 10.01 18.99
C THR A 172 2.50 9.67 20.35
N ASN A 173 2.49 8.40 20.78
CA ASN A 173 3.05 7.99 22.08
C ASN A 173 3.81 6.66 22.04
N ASP A 174 5.11 6.74 21.75
CA ASP A 174 5.98 5.59 21.51
C ASP A 174 6.42 4.83 22.76
N GLN A 175 6.45 5.48 23.93
CA GLN A 175 7.07 4.89 25.13
C GLN A 175 6.39 3.61 25.62
N ASN A 176 5.10 3.43 25.32
CA ASN A 176 4.34 2.24 25.70
C ASN A 176 4.36 1.14 24.62
N ASP A 177 4.86 1.45 23.43
CA ASP A 177 4.78 0.55 22.28
C ASP A 177 6.06 -0.29 22.11
N ILE A 178 7.21 0.16 22.63
CA ILE A 178 8.49 -0.56 22.51
C ILE A 178 8.47 -1.87 23.32
N GLN A 179 8.36 -3.00 22.63
CA GLN A 179 8.32 -4.32 23.26
C GLN A 179 9.70 -4.81 23.67
N THR A 180 9.76 -5.68 24.69
CA THR A 180 11.04 -6.23 25.18
C THR A 180 11.75 -7.11 24.15
N SER A 181 10.97 -7.81 23.32
CA SER A 181 11.45 -8.68 22.24
C SER A 181 11.28 -7.98 20.89
N SER A 182 11.89 -6.81 20.74
CA SER A 182 11.79 -5.98 19.53
C SER A 182 13.15 -5.76 18.87
N ILE A 183 13.14 -5.33 17.61
CA ILE A 183 14.37 -4.92 16.91
C ILE A 183 14.95 -3.67 17.61
N TYR A 184 14.12 -2.74 18.09
CA TYR A 184 14.56 -1.62 18.93
C TYR A 184 15.47 -2.10 20.08
N LYS A 185 14.99 -3.04 20.90
CA LYS A 185 15.76 -3.53 22.06
C LYS A 185 16.98 -4.34 21.66
N LEU A 186 16.96 -4.97 20.49
CA LEU A 186 18.14 -5.62 19.92
C LEU A 186 19.24 -4.60 19.58
N VAL A 187 18.88 -3.55 18.84
CA VAL A 187 19.83 -2.53 18.37
C VAL A 187 20.30 -1.67 19.54
N GLU A 188 19.42 -1.29 20.47
CA GLU A 188 19.78 -0.54 21.70
C GLU A 188 20.87 -1.26 22.51
N ALA A 189 20.78 -2.59 22.61
CA ALA A 189 21.77 -3.40 23.32
C ALA A 189 23.09 -3.55 22.58
N MET A 190 23.10 -3.40 21.25
CA MET A 190 24.30 -3.44 20.41
C MET A 190 25.01 -2.09 20.37
N ASP A 191 24.25 -1.04 20.09
CA ASP A 191 24.71 0.34 19.91
C ASP A 191 23.52 1.29 20.15
N ALA A 192 23.53 1.95 21.31
CA ALA A 192 22.45 2.86 21.72
C ALA A 192 22.36 4.12 20.86
N ASP A 193 23.49 4.60 20.31
CA ASP A 193 23.52 5.78 19.46
C ASP A 193 22.94 5.43 18.08
N MET A 194 23.30 4.28 17.52
CA MET A 194 22.71 3.76 16.28
C MET A 194 21.21 3.49 16.42
N ASN A 195 20.78 2.91 17.54
CA ASN A 195 19.36 2.73 17.83
C ASN A 195 18.62 4.06 17.83
N LYS A 196 19.19 5.07 18.51
CA LYS A 196 18.60 6.41 18.55
C LYS A 196 18.55 7.05 17.16
N GLN A 197 19.58 6.89 16.34
CA GLN A 197 19.61 7.42 14.97
C GLN A 197 18.50 6.83 14.11
N LEU A 198 18.28 5.52 14.17
CA LEU A 198 17.18 4.87 13.44
C LEU A 198 15.81 5.33 13.96
N ASP A 199 15.65 5.38 15.29
CA ASP A 199 14.40 5.86 15.91
C ASP A 199 14.09 7.31 15.52
N ASP A 200 15.06 8.21 15.61
CA ASP A 200 14.93 9.60 15.19
C ASP A 200 14.60 9.70 13.68
N ALA A 201 15.22 8.89 12.82
CA ALA A 201 14.99 8.91 11.38
C ALA A 201 13.56 8.47 11.01
N ILE A 202 12.99 7.49 11.72
CA ILE A 202 11.60 7.06 11.51
C ILE A 202 10.64 8.23 11.79
N HIS A 203 10.80 8.90 12.92
CA HIS A 203 9.94 10.03 13.28
C HIS A 203 10.17 11.24 12.39
N ALA A 204 11.42 11.54 12.04
CA ALA A 204 11.74 12.65 11.14
C ALA A 204 11.10 12.48 9.75
N ALA A 205 11.07 11.25 9.21
CA ALA A 205 10.40 10.97 7.94
C ALA A 205 8.88 11.19 8.03
N ALA A 206 8.22 10.63 9.05
CA ALA A 206 6.79 10.83 9.27
C ALA A 206 6.42 12.31 9.50
N ASP A 207 7.18 13.02 10.34
CA ASP A 207 6.98 14.44 10.59
C ASP A 207 7.19 15.27 9.32
N ALA A 208 8.21 14.96 8.51
CA ALA A 208 8.48 15.68 7.27
C ALA A 208 7.34 15.51 6.25
N ILE A 209 6.81 14.29 6.09
CA ILE A 209 5.62 14.03 5.24
C ILE A 209 4.43 14.85 5.76
N GLN A 210 4.18 14.85 7.07
CA GLN A 210 3.10 15.62 7.66
C GLN A 210 3.33 17.14 7.59
N ASN A 211 4.55 17.62 7.42
CA ASN A 211 4.81 19.05 7.21
C ASN A 211 4.48 19.53 5.80
N ILE A 212 4.33 18.64 4.82
CA ILE A 212 3.86 19.01 3.48
C ILE A 212 2.50 19.71 3.61
N PRO A 213 2.25 20.87 2.97
CA PRO A 213 0.96 21.51 3.05
C PRO A 213 -0.15 20.65 2.42
N GLN A 214 -1.28 20.52 3.12
CA GLN A 214 -2.42 19.72 2.67
C GLN A 214 -3.20 20.42 1.53
N PRO A 215 -3.53 19.74 0.43
CA PRO A 215 -3.09 18.40 0.03
C PRO A 215 -1.73 18.40 -0.68
N PHE A 216 -0.97 17.30 -0.58
CA PHE A 216 0.33 17.14 -1.28
C PHE A 216 0.22 17.43 -2.78
N ARG A 217 -0.83 16.94 -3.45
CA ARG A 217 -1.10 17.21 -4.88
C ARG A 217 -1.03 18.69 -5.26
N ASN A 218 -1.48 19.60 -4.39
CA ASN A 218 -1.46 21.04 -4.69
C ASN A 218 -0.15 21.73 -4.27
N ASN A 219 0.76 20.98 -3.65
CA ASN A 219 1.99 21.48 -3.03
C ASN A 219 3.21 20.60 -3.39
N ILE A 220 3.18 19.96 -4.57
CA ILE A 220 4.19 18.98 -5.02
C ILE A 220 5.61 19.55 -5.00
N ASN A 221 5.76 20.82 -5.40
CA ASN A 221 7.07 21.48 -5.50
C ASN A 221 7.41 22.36 -4.28
N SER A 222 6.79 22.08 -3.13
CA SER A 222 7.09 22.78 -1.87
C SER A 222 8.45 22.36 -1.30
N ASP A 223 9.07 23.23 -0.51
CA ASP A 223 10.32 22.91 0.20
C ASP A 223 10.07 21.74 1.18
N GLU A 224 8.86 21.65 1.73
CA GLU A 224 8.43 20.56 2.61
C GLU A 224 8.33 19.22 1.89
N ALA A 225 7.88 19.19 0.62
CA ALA A 225 7.87 17.96 -0.18
C ALA A 225 9.29 17.44 -0.47
N LEU A 226 10.23 18.35 -0.76
CA LEU A 226 11.64 17.98 -0.93
C LEU A 226 12.22 17.46 0.40
N ALA A 227 11.94 18.14 1.52
CA ALA A 227 12.39 17.70 2.84
C ALA A 227 11.83 16.31 3.21
N ALA A 228 10.57 16.02 2.87
CA ALA A 228 9.96 14.71 3.08
C ALA A 228 10.62 13.61 2.25
N GLN A 229 10.89 13.87 0.96
CA GLN A 229 11.66 12.96 0.11
C GLN A 229 13.03 12.66 0.72
N GLU A 230 13.80 13.70 1.08
CA GLU A 230 15.14 13.55 1.67
C GLU A 230 15.10 12.76 2.99
N ALA A 231 14.12 13.02 3.85
CA ALA A 231 13.97 12.32 5.12
C ALA A 231 13.67 10.81 4.92
N CYS A 232 12.81 10.46 3.96
CA CYS A 232 12.50 9.07 3.64
C CYS A 232 13.72 8.33 3.08
N LEU A 233 14.49 8.96 2.18
CA LEU A 233 15.73 8.38 1.65
C LEU A 233 16.83 8.28 2.73
N SER A 234 16.87 9.21 3.68
CA SER A 234 17.77 9.09 4.83
C SER A 234 17.37 7.95 5.77
N LEU A 235 16.08 7.73 6.00
CA LEU A 235 15.57 6.60 6.75
C LEU A 235 15.93 5.26 6.08
N GLU A 236 15.74 5.17 4.77
CA GLU A 236 16.12 3.98 3.98
C GLU A 236 17.61 3.62 4.17
N ASN A 237 18.50 4.60 4.04
CA ASN A 237 19.94 4.39 4.25
C ASN A 237 20.25 3.95 5.69
N THR A 238 19.60 4.57 6.68
CA THR A 238 19.80 4.22 8.10
C THR A 238 19.36 2.79 8.38
N LEU A 239 18.22 2.35 7.83
CA LEU A 239 17.75 0.95 7.92
C LEU A 239 18.77 -0.04 7.34
N LYS A 240 19.36 0.27 6.18
CA LYS A 240 20.40 -0.56 5.54
C LYS A 240 21.67 -0.65 6.40
N GLU A 241 22.10 0.45 7.00
CA GLU A 241 23.27 0.50 7.89
C GLU A 241 23.03 -0.32 9.16
N VAL A 242 21.88 -0.15 9.82
CA VAL A 242 21.53 -0.92 11.02
C VAL A 242 21.42 -2.41 10.69
N LYS A 243 20.79 -2.78 9.58
CA LYS A 243 20.75 -4.18 9.11
C LYS A 243 22.14 -4.78 8.95
N ALA A 244 23.08 -4.04 8.36
CA ALA A 244 24.46 -4.50 8.18
C ALA A 244 25.17 -4.70 9.53
N ALA A 245 24.94 -3.82 10.50
CA ALA A 245 25.46 -3.97 11.86
C ALA A 245 24.87 -5.19 12.58
N VAL A 246 23.54 -5.41 12.47
CA VAL A 246 22.85 -6.60 13.01
C VAL A 246 23.40 -7.88 12.39
N ARG A 247 23.58 -7.94 11.06
CA ARG A 247 24.23 -9.07 10.38
C ARG A 247 25.62 -9.34 10.96
N ALA A 248 26.47 -8.32 11.04
CA ALA A 248 27.84 -8.48 11.54
C ALA A 248 27.89 -8.99 13.00
N ALA A 249 26.93 -8.58 13.83
CA ALA A 249 26.86 -9.01 15.23
C ALA A 249 26.37 -10.46 15.39
N TYR A 250 25.50 -10.95 14.51
CA TYR A 250 24.80 -12.23 14.68
C TYR A 250 25.11 -13.29 13.60
N GLU A 251 25.93 -13.01 12.59
CA GLU A 251 26.25 -13.96 11.50
C GLU A 251 26.83 -15.30 12.01
N ASN A 252 27.53 -15.28 13.15
CA ASN A 252 28.11 -16.47 13.78
C ASN A 252 27.15 -17.17 14.77
N THR A 253 26.02 -16.53 15.09
CA THR A 253 24.95 -17.05 15.94
C THR A 253 23.57 -16.72 15.33
N PRO A 254 23.27 -17.20 14.10
CA PRO A 254 22.14 -16.72 13.32
C PRO A 254 20.77 -17.19 13.85
N ASN A 255 20.76 -18.11 14.80
CA ASN A 255 19.57 -18.56 15.55
C ASN A 255 19.71 -18.23 17.05
N ASP A 256 20.29 -17.07 17.39
CA ASP A 256 20.27 -16.61 18.77
C ASP A 256 18.82 -16.49 19.26
N SER A 257 18.55 -17.00 20.46
CA SER A 257 17.19 -17.03 21.06
C SER A 257 16.51 -15.66 21.14
N LYS A 258 17.28 -14.56 21.18
CA LYS A 258 16.73 -13.20 21.12
C LYS A 258 16.13 -12.89 19.75
N LEU A 259 16.81 -13.29 18.67
CA LEU A 259 16.30 -13.10 17.30
C LEU A 259 15.04 -13.92 17.09
N GLU A 260 15.03 -15.18 17.55
CA GLU A 260 13.84 -16.04 17.50
C GLU A 260 12.65 -15.40 18.25
N ALA A 261 12.90 -14.87 19.46
CA ALA A 261 11.86 -14.19 20.23
C ALA A 261 11.33 -12.93 19.53
N ILE A 262 12.18 -12.18 18.81
CA ILE A 262 11.76 -11.02 18.02
C ILE A 262 10.85 -11.45 16.87
N LEU A 263 11.16 -12.54 16.15
CA LEU A 263 10.28 -13.03 15.09
C LEU A 263 8.90 -13.44 15.62
N VAL A 264 8.85 -14.06 16.81
CA VAL A 264 7.58 -14.37 17.48
C VAL A 264 6.81 -13.10 17.81
N GLN A 265 7.45 -12.13 18.46
CA GLN A 265 6.84 -10.86 18.83
C GLN A 265 6.31 -10.10 17.61
N TYR A 266 7.14 -9.95 16.59
CA TYR A 266 6.79 -9.28 15.34
C TYR A 266 5.59 -9.95 14.65
N THR A 267 5.59 -11.27 14.53
CA THR A 267 4.51 -12.00 13.84
C THR A 267 3.20 -11.89 14.60
N ASP A 268 3.22 -12.12 15.92
CA ASP A 268 2.01 -12.26 16.73
C ASP A 268 1.40 -10.90 17.12
N TYR A 269 2.19 -9.82 17.13
CA TYR A 269 1.76 -8.49 17.60
C TYR A 269 1.85 -7.37 16.56
N VAL A 270 2.46 -7.61 15.39
CA VAL A 270 2.46 -6.67 14.26
C VAL A 270 1.69 -7.27 13.09
N VAL A 271 2.20 -8.35 12.48
CA VAL A 271 1.68 -8.85 11.21
C VAL A 271 0.25 -9.41 11.35
N LEU A 272 0.04 -10.35 12.27
CA LEU A 272 -1.27 -11.00 12.43
C LEU A 272 -2.37 -10.01 12.86
N PRO A 273 -2.16 -9.11 13.85
CA PRO A 273 -3.16 -8.10 14.18
C PRO A 273 -3.46 -7.13 13.04
N THR A 274 -2.45 -6.69 12.28
CA THR A 274 -2.65 -5.79 11.14
C THR A 274 -3.50 -6.46 10.06
N TYR A 275 -3.17 -7.69 9.63
CA TYR A 275 -3.97 -8.38 8.62
C TYR A 275 -5.36 -8.81 9.11
N LYS A 276 -5.52 -9.07 10.42
CA LYS A 276 -6.84 -9.27 11.01
C LYS A 276 -7.68 -7.99 10.91
N SER A 277 -7.10 -6.86 11.30
CA SER A 277 -7.74 -5.54 11.22
C SER A 277 -8.12 -5.20 9.77
N LEU A 278 -7.22 -5.46 8.82
CA LEU A 278 -7.45 -5.30 7.38
C LEU A 278 -8.65 -6.13 6.91
N MET A 279 -8.71 -7.43 7.25
CA MET A 279 -9.85 -8.29 6.91
C MET A 279 -11.16 -7.76 7.50
N GLU A 280 -11.18 -7.40 8.79
CA GLU A 280 -12.39 -6.93 9.46
C GLU A 280 -12.88 -5.60 8.89
N LYS A 281 -11.97 -4.65 8.62
CA LYS A 281 -12.30 -3.34 8.08
C LYS A 281 -12.70 -3.41 6.60
N ASN A 282 -12.12 -4.29 5.79
CA ASN A 282 -12.60 -4.51 4.42
C ASN A 282 -13.97 -5.19 4.37
N ALA A 283 -14.29 -6.06 5.34
CA ALA A 283 -15.65 -6.58 5.47
C ALA A 283 -16.66 -5.45 5.78
N ALA A 284 -16.29 -4.49 6.63
CA ALA A 284 -17.12 -3.32 6.93
C ALA A 284 -17.26 -2.38 5.71
N LEU A 285 -16.18 -2.13 4.97
CA LEU A 285 -16.18 -1.38 3.72
C LEU A 285 -17.14 -1.99 2.69
N PHE A 286 -17.07 -3.31 2.50
CA PHE A 286 -18.00 -4.01 1.61
C PHE A 286 -19.46 -3.82 2.02
N GLU A 287 -19.77 -3.87 3.33
CA GLU A 287 -21.13 -3.62 3.81
C GLU A 287 -21.59 -2.18 3.56
N ALA A 288 -20.72 -1.18 3.75
CA ALA A 288 -21.03 0.23 3.46
C ALA A 288 -21.29 0.46 1.96
N VAL A 289 -20.44 -0.10 1.09
CA VAL A 289 -20.61 -0.05 -0.37
C VAL A 289 -21.90 -0.77 -0.81
N LYS A 290 -22.21 -1.92 -0.21
CA LYS A 290 -23.47 -2.63 -0.48
C LYS A 290 -24.69 -1.80 -0.07
N GLN A 291 -24.62 -1.05 1.03
CA GLN A 291 -25.67 -0.13 1.43
C GLN A 291 -25.83 1.03 0.43
N PHE A 292 -24.73 1.63 -0.02
CA PHE A 292 -24.75 2.64 -1.08
C PHE A 292 -25.42 2.11 -2.35
N ARG A 293 -24.99 0.95 -2.87
CA ARG A 293 -25.56 0.33 -4.07
C ARG A 293 -27.08 0.14 -3.97
N ASN A 294 -27.58 -0.28 -2.80
CA ASN A 294 -29.01 -0.54 -2.59
C ASN A 294 -29.84 0.74 -2.38
N SER A 295 -29.22 1.82 -1.90
CA SER A 295 -29.90 3.08 -1.60
C SER A 295 -28.95 4.26 -1.82
N PRO A 296 -28.65 4.65 -3.06
CA PRO A 296 -27.70 5.72 -3.32
C PRO A 296 -28.15 7.05 -2.68
N SER A 297 -27.25 7.67 -1.93
CA SER A 297 -27.43 9.01 -1.32
C SER A 297 -26.09 9.59 -0.92
N ASP A 298 -26.01 10.92 -0.76
CA ASP A 298 -24.81 11.60 -0.25
C ASP A 298 -24.34 11.01 1.08
N SER A 299 -25.27 10.72 2.00
CA SER A 299 -24.95 10.10 3.29
C SER A 299 -24.35 8.70 3.15
N ASN A 300 -24.77 7.93 2.13
CA ASN A 300 -24.20 6.60 1.90
C ASN A 300 -22.86 6.67 1.13
N PHE A 301 -22.64 7.71 0.32
CA PHE A 301 -21.31 8.00 -0.21
C PHE A 301 -20.35 8.35 0.93
N GLU A 302 -20.73 9.27 1.82
CA GLU A 302 -19.93 9.64 3.00
C GLU A 302 -19.62 8.42 3.88
N ALA A 303 -20.60 7.55 4.14
CA ALA A 303 -20.38 6.34 4.93
C ALA A 303 -19.43 5.34 4.27
N ALA A 304 -19.50 5.18 2.94
CA ALA A 304 -18.59 4.30 2.20
C ALA A 304 -17.18 4.90 2.08
N SER A 305 -17.06 6.21 1.89
CA SER A 305 -15.81 6.96 1.92
C SER A 305 -15.10 6.86 3.28
N GLU A 306 -15.82 7.04 4.38
CA GLU A 306 -15.27 6.86 5.73
C GLU A 306 -14.79 5.41 5.94
N ALA A 307 -15.61 4.43 5.53
CA ALA A 307 -15.20 3.03 5.62
C ALA A 307 -13.96 2.71 4.78
N TRP A 308 -13.76 3.41 3.65
CA TRP A 308 -12.57 3.27 2.81
C TRP A 308 -11.33 3.78 3.55
N LEU A 309 -11.38 4.99 4.13
CA LEU A 309 -10.29 5.55 4.94
C LEU A 309 -9.93 4.63 6.12
N VAL A 310 -10.95 4.10 6.80
CA VAL A 310 -10.75 3.16 7.92
C VAL A 310 -10.08 1.86 7.47
N ALA A 311 -10.47 1.31 6.32
CA ALA A 311 -9.92 0.08 5.76
C ALA A 311 -8.53 0.25 5.13
N ARG A 312 -8.21 1.45 4.64
CA ARG A 312 -6.89 1.83 4.16
C ARG A 312 -5.83 1.80 5.25
N GLU A 313 -6.11 2.35 6.42
CA GLU A 313 -5.13 2.46 7.50
C GLU A 313 -4.34 1.15 7.81
N PRO A 314 -4.96 -0.03 8.02
CA PRO A 314 -4.21 -1.26 8.25
C PRO A 314 -3.49 -1.78 7.01
N TRP A 315 -3.93 -1.43 5.80
CA TRP A 315 -3.20 -1.75 4.57
C TRP A 315 -1.92 -0.91 4.51
N GLU A 316 -2.03 0.40 4.66
CA GLU A 316 -0.92 1.36 4.62
C GLU A 316 0.12 1.05 5.71
N LYS A 317 -0.37 0.70 6.91
CA LYS A 317 0.47 0.22 8.04
C LYS A 317 0.99 -1.20 7.86
N SER A 318 0.71 -1.87 6.75
CA SER A 318 1.28 -3.18 6.38
C SER A 318 2.36 -3.13 5.30
N GLU A 319 2.56 -1.99 4.65
CA GLU A 319 3.48 -1.88 3.51
C GLU A 319 4.97 -2.08 3.88
N GLY A 320 5.33 -1.93 5.17
CA GLY A 320 6.66 -2.29 5.69
C GLY A 320 6.94 -3.79 5.74
N PHE A 321 5.99 -4.63 5.31
CA PHE A 321 6.12 -6.08 5.31
C PHE A 321 5.41 -6.78 4.14
N LEU A 322 5.50 -6.20 2.95
CA LEU A 322 5.04 -6.81 1.68
C LEU A 322 5.92 -7.99 1.23
N PHE A 323 5.87 -9.08 1.99
CA PHE A 323 6.55 -10.34 1.67
C PHE A 323 5.67 -11.55 2.02
N GLY A 324 6.02 -12.72 1.48
CA GLY A 324 5.24 -13.93 1.71
C GLY A 324 3.91 -13.89 0.95
N PRO A 325 2.78 -14.31 1.56
CA PRO A 325 1.52 -14.49 0.83
C PRO A 325 1.04 -13.27 0.04
N VAL A 326 1.25 -12.05 0.52
CA VAL A 326 0.82 -10.83 -0.19
C VAL A 326 1.53 -10.65 -1.52
N ASP A 327 2.82 -10.99 -1.58
CA ASP A 327 3.68 -10.93 -2.76
C ASP A 327 3.49 -12.17 -3.64
N THR A 328 3.57 -13.37 -3.05
CA THR A 328 3.54 -14.64 -3.81
C THR A 328 2.19 -14.99 -4.45
N GLU A 329 1.09 -14.43 -3.92
CA GLU A 329 -0.26 -14.57 -4.50
C GLU A 329 -0.68 -13.33 -5.30
N ASN A 330 0.25 -12.41 -5.58
CA ASN A 330 0.00 -11.18 -6.33
C ASN A 330 -1.06 -10.28 -5.69
N LEU A 331 -1.28 -10.38 -4.37
CA LEU A 331 -2.35 -9.66 -3.67
C LEU A 331 -2.05 -8.17 -3.56
N ASP A 332 -0.78 -7.78 -3.52
CA ASP A 332 -0.36 -6.38 -3.51
C ASP A 332 -0.95 -5.58 -4.70
N PRO A 333 -0.59 -5.85 -5.96
CA PRO A 333 -1.20 -5.17 -7.10
C PRO A 333 -2.70 -5.46 -7.28
N ASN A 334 -3.22 -6.58 -6.77
CA ASN A 334 -4.68 -6.82 -6.79
C ASN A 334 -5.46 -5.87 -5.89
N MET A 335 -4.84 -5.44 -4.80
CA MET A 335 -5.45 -4.62 -3.76
C MET A 335 -5.08 -3.15 -3.91
N ASP A 336 -3.93 -2.81 -4.49
CA ASP A 336 -3.38 -1.45 -4.39
C ASP A 336 -2.61 -0.93 -5.61
N SER A 337 -2.92 -1.41 -6.82
CA SER A 337 -2.30 -0.85 -8.03
C SER A 337 -2.45 0.67 -8.15
N TRP A 338 -1.32 1.32 -8.44
CA TRP A 338 -1.20 2.73 -8.82
C TRP A 338 -0.10 2.89 -9.89
N PRO A 339 -0.27 3.71 -10.95
CA PRO A 339 -1.46 4.47 -11.32
C PRO A 339 -2.57 3.60 -11.93
N LEU A 340 -3.80 4.12 -11.96
CA LEU A 340 -4.95 3.46 -12.57
C LEU A 340 -5.07 3.72 -14.07
N ASP A 341 -5.66 2.78 -14.81
CA ASP A 341 -6.17 3.05 -16.16
C ASP A 341 -7.57 3.68 -16.08
N GLN A 342 -7.60 5.00 -15.90
CA GLN A 342 -8.86 5.75 -15.77
C GLN A 342 -9.75 5.63 -17.02
N ASN A 343 -9.17 5.50 -18.22
CA ASN A 343 -9.95 5.29 -19.44
C ASN A 343 -10.66 3.94 -19.40
N MET A 344 -9.96 2.90 -18.95
CA MET A 344 -10.54 1.57 -18.79
C MET A 344 -11.59 1.55 -17.66
N ILE A 345 -11.40 2.28 -16.55
CA ILE A 345 -12.43 2.45 -15.52
C ILE A 345 -13.72 3.05 -16.12
N VAL A 346 -13.60 4.10 -16.95
CA VAL A 346 -14.74 4.69 -17.66
C VAL A 346 -15.37 3.69 -18.63
N SER A 347 -14.57 2.91 -19.35
CA SER A 347 -15.03 1.85 -20.26
C SER A 347 -15.83 0.76 -19.52
N VAL A 348 -15.36 0.32 -18.35
CA VAL A 348 -16.06 -0.64 -17.48
C VAL A 348 -17.39 -0.05 -16.99
N LEU A 349 -17.41 1.23 -16.58
CA LEU A 349 -18.64 1.92 -16.19
C LEU A 349 -19.66 2.01 -17.32
N GLN A 350 -19.22 2.34 -18.53
CA GLN A 350 -20.10 2.49 -19.69
C GLN A 350 -20.63 1.15 -20.21
N SER A 351 -19.79 0.11 -20.21
CA SER A 351 -20.14 -1.22 -20.72
C SER A 351 -20.91 -2.06 -19.70
N GLY A 352 -20.68 -1.84 -18.40
CA GLY A 352 -21.16 -2.72 -17.33
C GLY A 352 -20.53 -4.11 -17.35
N ASN A 353 -19.42 -4.29 -18.07
CA ASN A 353 -18.71 -5.57 -18.18
C ASN A 353 -17.67 -5.71 -17.07
N PHE A 354 -18.07 -6.34 -15.96
CA PHE A 354 -17.19 -6.56 -14.80
C PHE A 354 -16.27 -7.78 -14.94
N ASP A 355 -16.31 -8.51 -16.06
CA ASP A 355 -15.31 -9.56 -16.31
C ASP A 355 -13.91 -8.94 -16.54
N GLN A 356 -13.83 -7.63 -16.79
CA GLN A 356 -12.59 -6.89 -17.07
C GLN A 356 -11.77 -6.53 -15.82
N ILE A 357 -12.27 -6.83 -14.62
CA ILE A 357 -11.61 -6.48 -13.34
C ILE A 357 -11.10 -7.73 -12.59
N GLU A 358 -11.20 -8.88 -13.25
CA GLU A 358 -10.68 -10.19 -12.83
C GLU A 358 -9.85 -10.78 -14.00
N TRP A 359 -9.02 -11.77 -13.71
CA TRP A 359 -8.22 -12.51 -14.69
C TRP A 359 -8.17 -14.00 -14.30
N ASP A 360 -7.86 -14.84 -15.28
CA ASP A 360 -7.67 -16.28 -15.09
C ASP A 360 -6.18 -16.62 -14.85
N GLU A 361 -5.90 -17.77 -14.22
CA GLU A 361 -4.52 -18.22 -13.95
C GLU A 361 -3.66 -18.43 -15.23
N ASP A 362 -4.31 -18.57 -16.39
CA ASP A 362 -3.67 -18.78 -17.69
C ASP A 362 -3.48 -17.47 -18.49
N ASP A 363 -3.96 -16.34 -17.98
CA ASP A 363 -3.82 -15.03 -18.63
C ASP A 363 -2.37 -14.55 -18.65
N ASP A 364 -2.03 -13.76 -19.68
CA ASP A 364 -0.70 -13.21 -19.79
C ASP A 364 -0.49 -12.01 -18.85
N SER A 365 0.77 -11.63 -18.61
CA SER A 365 1.07 -10.58 -17.64
C SER A 365 0.46 -9.23 -17.99
N ALA A 366 0.19 -8.94 -19.27
CA ALA A 366 -0.43 -7.68 -19.67
C ALA A 366 -1.93 -7.68 -19.38
N ASP A 367 -2.60 -8.81 -19.58
CA ASP A 367 -4.02 -8.96 -19.23
C ASP A 367 -4.23 -8.90 -17.71
N VAL A 368 -3.34 -9.51 -16.92
CA VAL A 368 -3.35 -9.41 -15.45
C VAL A 368 -3.15 -7.96 -15.00
N GLU A 369 -2.13 -7.27 -15.51
CA GLU A 369 -1.85 -5.87 -15.17
C GLU A 369 -3.03 -4.95 -15.54
N ALA A 370 -3.64 -5.16 -16.70
CA ALA A 370 -4.80 -4.40 -17.13
C ALA A 370 -5.97 -4.52 -16.15
N ALA A 371 -6.27 -5.74 -15.66
CA ALA A 371 -7.31 -5.97 -14.67
C ALA A 371 -6.95 -5.39 -13.28
N GLN A 372 -5.67 -5.46 -12.89
CA GLN A 372 -5.17 -4.89 -11.63
C GLN A 372 -5.32 -3.36 -11.58
N ASN A 373 -5.05 -2.68 -12.70
CA ASN A 373 -5.12 -1.23 -12.82
C ASN A 373 -6.56 -0.66 -12.84
N VAL A 374 -7.56 -1.53 -12.71
CA VAL A 374 -9.00 -1.17 -12.66
C VAL A 374 -9.73 -1.86 -11.49
N ARG A 375 -9.00 -2.27 -10.45
CA ARG A 375 -9.56 -2.77 -9.18
C ARG A 375 -8.80 -2.16 -7.98
N GLY A 376 -8.94 -2.78 -6.81
CA GLY A 376 -8.21 -2.35 -5.61
C GLY A 376 -8.73 -1.07 -4.97
N TYR A 377 -8.00 -0.60 -3.97
CA TYR A 377 -8.36 0.55 -3.15
C TYR A 377 -8.48 1.81 -3.97
N HIS A 378 -7.52 2.11 -4.85
CA HIS A 378 -7.52 3.35 -5.62
C HIS A 378 -8.64 3.40 -6.67
N THR A 379 -9.05 2.27 -7.26
CA THR A 379 -10.26 2.26 -8.11
C THR A 379 -11.50 2.57 -7.29
N LEU A 380 -11.63 1.99 -6.09
CA LEU A 380 -12.75 2.30 -5.20
C LEU A 380 -12.68 3.75 -4.70
N GLU A 381 -11.48 4.29 -4.49
CA GLU A 381 -11.24 5.69 -4.15
C GLU A 381 -11.72 6.61 -5.26
N TYR A 382 -11.35 6.35 -6.51
CA TYR A 382 -11.82 7.06 -7.70
C TYR A 382 -13.36 7.10 -7.77
N LEU A 383 -14.01 5.96 -7.47
CA LEU A 383 -15.46 5.82 -7.48
C LEU A 383 -16.16 6.48 -6.28
N LEU A 384 -15.45 6.74 -5.19
CA LEU A 384 -15.99 7.29 -3.94
C LEU A 384 -15.70 8.79 -3.77
N PHE A 385 -14.57 9.27 -4.26
CA PHE A 385 -14.06 10.60 -4.00
C PHE A 385 -13.83 11.41 -5.28
N LYS A 386 -13.96 12.73 -5.15
CA LYS A 386 -13.53 13.72 -6.14
C LYS A 386 -13.02 14.95 -5.40
N ASP A 387 -11.85 15.45 -5.78
CA ASP A 387 -11.23 16.65 -5.20
C ASP A 387 -11.22 16.68 -3.66
N GLY A 388 -10.83 15.56 -3.05
CA GLY A 388 -10.68 15.44 -1.60
C GLY A 388 -11.98 15.30 -0.82
N LYS A 389 -13.10 15.02 -1.50
CA LYS A 389 -14.42 14.91 -0.88
C LYS A 389 -15.16 13.68 -1.37
N PRO A 390 -16.03 13.08 -0.52
CA PRO A 390 -17.00 12.11 -1.00
C PRO A 390 -17.81 12.69 -2.16
N ARG A 391 -18.02 11.87 -3.19
CA ARG A 391 -18.91 12.19 -4.32
C ARG A 391 -20.34 12.36 -3.84
N LYS A 392 -21.17 12.98 -4.68
CA LYS A 392 -22.59 13.25 -4.39
C LYS A 392 -23.46 12.60 -5.45
N VAL A 393 -24.71 12.28 -5.08
CA VAL A 393 -25.67 11.69 -6.02
C VAL A 393 -26.35 12.73 -6.92
N ASN A 394 -26.25 14.01 -6.58
CA ASN A 394 -26.78 15.12 -7.36
C ASN A 394 -25.66 16.14 -7.59
N ASN A 395 -25.11 16.18 -8.80
CA ASN A 395 -24.30 17.31 -9.28
C ASN A 395 -25.18 18.29 -10.04
#